data_AF-A0A9W8JJ14-F1
#
_entry.id   AF-A0A9W8JJ14-F1
#
_cell.length_a   1.000
_cell.length_b   1.000
_cell.length_c   1.000
_cell.angle_alpha   90.00
_cell.angle_beta   90.00
_cell.angle_gamma   90.00
#
_symmetry.space_group_name_H-M   'P 1'
#
loop_
_entity.id
_entity.type
_entity.pdbx_description
1 polymer ?
#
loop_
_entity_poly.entity_id
_entity_poly.type
_entity_poly.pdbx_seq_one_letter_code
_entity_poly.pdbx_strand_id
1 'polypeptide(L)'
;MLSLLSLLPVFMSSYVAAGNSNANAASYSPARAPSAITVGSSTIADARSSFSNYGAVVDVFAPGSNVISAWIGSNTATNSISGTSMATPHVAGLAAYLISKEGNVSPAALETKIKNLSTKNALTGIPSGTANNLIRLT
;
A
#
# COMPACT_ATOMS: atom_id res chain seq x y z
N MET A 1 28.87 -10.41 21.90
CA MET A 1 27.70 -11.11 21.36
C MET A 1 26.82 -10.06 20.67
N LEU A 2 27.05 -9.80 19.37
CA LEU A 2 26.17 -8.92 18.61
C LEU A 2 24.84 -9.67 18.44
N SER A 3 23.77 -9.11 18.98
CA SER A 3 22.41 -9.59 18.72
C SER A 3 22.13 -9.45 17.23
N LEU A 4 22.05 -10.60 16.54
CA LEU A 4 21.67 -10.69 15.13
C LEU A 4 20.24 -10.15 14.86
N LEU A 5 19.49 -9.77 15.90
CA LEU A 5 18.13 -9.23 15.80
C LEU A 5 18.08 -7.73 15.47
N SER A 6 19.19 -6.96 15.52
CA SER A 6 19.16 -5.52 15.24
C SER A 6 19.54 -5.13 13.80
N LEU A 7 19.92 -6.09 12.95
CA LEU A 7 20.48 -5.81 11.61
C LEU A 7 19.51 -6.03 10.44
N LEU A 8 18.30 -6.57 10.68
CA LEU A 8 17.29 -6.84 9.64
C LEU A 8 16.26 -5.71 9.35
N PRO A 9 15.86 -4.82 10.29
CA PRO A 9 14.85 -3.80 9.99
C PRO A 9 15.35 -2.67 9.08
N VAL A 10 16.66 -2.58 8.81
CA VAL A 10 17.27 -1.36 8.27
C VAL A 10 17.33 -1.34 6.73
N PHE A 11 17.06 -2.48 6.06
CA PHE A 11 17.20 -2.59 4.60
C PHE A 11 15.98 -3.12 3.84
N MET A 12 14.93 -3.60 4.52
CA MET A 12 13.74 -4.17 3.86
C MET A 12 12.55 -3.22 3.98
N SER A 13 12.01 -2.77 2.85
CA SER A 13 10.73 -2.06 2.83
C SER A 13 9.59 -3.08 2.89
N SER A 14 8.61 -2.86 3.78
CA SER A 14 7.43 -3.71 3.90
C SER A 14 6.17 -2.95 3.49
N TYR A 15 5.33 -3.59 2.67
CA TYR A 15 4.06 -3.05 2.19
C TYR A 15 2.97 -3.99 2.66
N VAL A 16 2.00 -3.47 3.40
CA VAL A 16 0.98 -4.28 4.05
C VAL A 16 -0.41 -3.78 3.71
N ALA A 17 -1.36 -4.71 3.66
CA ALA A 17 -2.75 -4.38 3.43
C ALA A 17 -3.35 -3.72 4.68
N ALA A 18 -4.10 -2.62 4.52
CA ALA A 18 -4.80 -1.99 5.63
C ALA A 18 -5.90 -2.88 6.24
N GLY A 19 -6.45 -3.82 5.46
CA GLY A 19 -7.56 -4.70 5.82
C GLY A 19 -8.88 -4.30 5.16
N ASN A 20 -9.83 -5.23 5.15
CA ASN A 20 -11.07 -5.14 4.34
C ASN A 20 -12.34 -5.13 5.21
N SER A 21 -12.29 -4.48 6.37
CA SER A 21 -13.39 -4.50 7.36
C SER A 21 -14.10 -3.16 7.52
N ASN A 22 -13.79 -2.17 6.68
CA ASN A 22 -14.26 -0.78 6.82
C ASN A 22 -14.08 -0.27 8.27
N ALA A 23 -12.91 -0.51 8.84
CA ALA A 23 -12.59 -0.22 10.24
C ALA A 23 -11.26 0.54 10.36
N ASN A 24 -10.95 1.00 11.57
CA ASN A 24 -9.66 1.62 11.85
C ASN A 24 -8.53 0.58 11.72
N ALA A 25 -7.60 0.80 10.79
CA ALA A 25 -6.47 -0.06 10.52
C ALA A 25 -5.54 -0.24 11.72
N ALA A 26 -5.54 0.69 12.69
CA ALA A 26 -4.77 0.59 13.92
C ALA A 26 -5.17 -0.62 14.79
N SER A 27 -6.37 -1.18 14.58
CA SER A 27 -6.84 -2.39 15.26
C SER A 27 -6.31 -3.69 14.65
N TYR A 28 -5.55 -3.63 13.56
CA TYR A 28 -5.12 -4.80 12.80
C TYR A 28 -3.59 -4.89 12.74
N SER A 29 -3.07 -6.12 12.84
CA SER A 29 -1.67 -6.44 12.55
C SER A 29 -1.59 -7.19 11.21
N PRO A 30 -0.58 -6.93 10.36
CA PRO A 30 0.52 -5.98 10.55
C PRO A 30 0.21 -4.52 10.18
N ALA A 31 -1.03 -4.17 9.82
CA ALA A 31 -1.41 -2.83 9.35
C ALA A 31 -1.06 -1.67 10.31
N ARG A 32 -0.94 -1.92 11.61
CA ARG A 32 -0.53 -0.90 12.59
C ARG A 32 0.98 -0.79 12.82
N ALA A 33 1.80 -1.57 12.13
CA ALA A 33 3.25 -1.58 12.35
C ALA A 33 3.87 -0.28 11.83
N PRO A 34 4.52 0.55 12.67
CA PRO A 34 5.03 1.86 12.26
C PRO A 34 6.12 1.82 11.17
N SER A 35 6.78 0.68 11.00
CA SER A 35 7.85 0.47 10.02
C SER A 35 7.34 -0.07 8.67
N ALA A 36 6.03 -0.25 8.51
CA ALA A 36 5.42 -0.78 7.30
C ALA A 36 4.60 0.31 6.60
N ILE A 37 4.62 0.29 5.27
CA ILE A 37 3.74 1.13 4.46
C ILE A 37 2.39 0.44 4.35
N THR A 38 1.39 1.01 5.03
CA THR A 38 0.05 0.46 5.08
C THR A 38 -0.81 1.04 3.96
N VAL A 39 -1.35 0.14 3.15
CA VAL A 39 -1.98 0.47 1.87
C VAL A 39 -3.50 0.29 1.94
N GLY A 40 -4.22 1.39 1.77
CA GLY A 40 -5.66 1.41 1.56
C GLY A 40 -6.06 1.14 0.11
N SER A 41 -7.32 0.78 -0.11
CA SER A 41 -7.86 0.46 -1.44
C SER A 41 -8.73 1.59 -1.97
N SER A 42 -8.53 1.96 -3.23
CA SER A 42 -9.39 2.85 -4.00
C SER A 42 -10.09 2.14 -5.16
N THR A 43 -11.17 2.76 -5.61
CA THR A 43 -11.92 2.40 -6.81
C THR A 43 -11.43 3.21 -8.01
N ILE A 44 -11.86 2.83 -9.22
CA ILE A 44 -11.57 3.56 -10.45
C ILE A 44 -12.19 4.98 -10.49
N ALA A 45 -13.17 5.26 -9.65
CA ALA A 45 -13.84 6.56 -9.56
C ALA A 45 -13.17 7.50 -8.54
N ASP A 46 -11.91 7.24 -8.18
CA ASP A 46 -11.17 7.97 -7.14
C ASP A 46 -11.97 8.09 -5.83
N ALA A 47 -12.62 7.00 -5.44
CA ALA A 47 -13.26 6.86 -4.13
C ALA A 47 -12.55 5.77 -3.33
N ARG A 48 -12.47 5.92 -2.01
CA ARG A 48 -12.08 4.81 -1.12
C ARG A 48 -13.02 3.63 -1.35
N SER A 49 -12.45 2.44 -1.53
CA SER A 49 -13.24 1.21 -1.62
C SER A 49 -14.04 1.02 -0.32
N SER A 50 -15.32 0.67 -0.43
CA SER A 50 -16.24 0.63 0.73
C SER A 50 -15.76 -0.31 1.85
N PHE A 51 -15.02 -1.37 1.51
CA PHE A 51 -14.43 -2.31 2.46
C PHE A 51 -13.10 -1.86 3.07
N SER A 52 -12.40 -0.89 2.47
CA SER A 52 -11.02 -0.56 2.87
C SER A 52 -11.00 -0.07 4.32
N ASN A 53 -10.13 -0.63 5.14
CA ASN A 53 -9.78 0.00 6.41
C ASN A 53 -9.16 1.39 6.19
N TYR A 54 -9.20 2.21 7.23
CA TYR A 54 -8.85 3.63 7.21
C TYR A 54 -8.17 4.04 8.53
N GLY A 55 -7.85 5.33 8.69
CA GLY A 55 -7.30 5.91 9.90
C GLY A 55 -5.84 6.33 9.76
N ALA A 56 -5.29 6.86 10.86
CA ALA A 56 -3.99 7.53 10.88
C ALA A 56 -2.79 6.64 10.53
N VAL A 57 -2.95 5.32 10.61
CA VAL A 57 -1.89 4.37 10.24
C VAL A 57 -1.88 4.01 8.75
N VAL A 58 -2.87 4.46 7.97
CA VAL A 58 -2.87 4.27 6.51
C VAL A 58 -2.01 5.35 5.86
N ASP A 59 -0.99 4.94 5.13
CA ASP A 59 0.01 5.83 4.54
C ASP A 59 -0.37 6.36 3.16
N VAL A 60 -0.87 5.45 2.33
CA VAL A 60 -1.22 5.67 0.93
C VAL A 60 -2.38 4.78 0.51
N PHE A 61 -3.00 5.14 -0.59
CA PHE A 61 -4.02 4.37 -1.29
C PHE A 61 -3.53 3.98 -2.68
N ALA A 62 -4.03 2.86 -3.17
CA ALA A 62 -3.80 2.38 -4.54
C ALA A 62 -5.07 1.69 -5.08
N PRO A 63 -5.17 1.51 -6.41
CA PRO A 63 -6.28 0.75 -7.01
C PRO A 63 -6.40 -0.65 -6.40
N GLY A 64 -7.56 -0.96 -5.84
CA GLY A 64 -7.79 -2.25 -5.19
C GLY A 64 -9.21 -2.77 -5.32
N SER A 65 -10.08 -2.10 -6.07
CA SER A 65 -11.38 -2.65 -6.48
C SER A 65 -11.36 -3.05 -7.94
N ASN A 66 -11.85 -4.24 -8.24
CA ASN A 66 -11.93 -4.81 -9.59
C ASN A 66 -10.59 -4.81 -10.32
N VAL A 67 -9.53 -5.25 -9.62
CA VAL A 67 -8.18 -5.36 -10.18
C VAL A 67 -8.05 -6.72 -10.85
N ILE A 68 -7.77 -6.69 -12.16
CA ILE A 68 -7.45 -7.88 -12.94
C ILE A 68 -6.01 -8.31 -12.70
N SER A 69 -5.79 -9.61 -12.49
CA SER A 69 -4.46 -10.21 -12.42
C SER A 69 -4.49 -11.67 -12.87
N ALA A 70 -3.31 -12.30 -12.90
CA ALA A 70 -3.16 -13.73 -13.13
C ALA A 70 -3.89 -14.54 -12.07
N TRP A 71 -4.36 -15.73 -12.44
CA TRP A 71 -5.11 -16.60 -11.55
C TRP A 71 -4.72 -18.07 -11.70
N ILE A 72 -5.05 -18.86 -10.68
CA ILE A 72 -4.86 -20.31 -10.71
C ILE A 72 -5.84 -20.96 -11.69
N GLY A 73 -5.44 -22.07 -12.30
CA GLY A 73 -6.28 -22.89 -13.19
C GLY A 73 -5.71 -23.09 -14.59
N SER A 74 -4.97 -22.13 -15.14
CA SER A 74 -4.17 -22.29 -16.36
C SER A 74 -3.09 -21.20 -16.49
N ASN A 75 -2.14 -21.36 -17.42
CA ASN A 75 -1.09 -20.38 -17.70
C ASN A 75 -1.59 -19.06 -18.33
N THR A 76 -2.88 -18.99 -18.67
CA THR A 76 -3.53 -17.79 -19.24
C THR A 76 -4.73 -17.34 -18.41
N ALA A 77 -5.00 -18.00 -17.28
CA ALA A 77 -6.12 -17.68 -16.43
C ALA A 77 -5.92 -16.31 -15.79
N THR A 78 -6.99 -15.53 -15.76
CA THR A 78 -7.06 -14.24 -15.09
C THR A 78 -8.29 -14.19 -14.21
N ASN A 79 -8.26 -13.31 -13.21
CA ASN A 79 -9.41 -13.03 -12.37
C ASN A 79 -9.40 -11.56 -11.96
N SER A 80 -10.59 -10.99 -11.81
CA SER A 80 -10.79 -9.63 -11.32
C SER A 80 -11.33 -9.70 -9.90
N ILE A 81 -10.52 -9.29 -8.93
CA ILE A 81 -10.87 -9.34 -7.51
C ILE A 81 -10.63 -8.00 -6.84
N SER A 82 -11.17 -7.87 -5.62
CA SER A 82 -11.12 -6.64 -4.83
C SER A 82 -10.54 -6.90 -3.45
N GLY A 83 -9.72 -5.96 -2.97
CA GLY A 83 -9.15 -5.99 -1.64
C GLY A 83 -8.03 -4.96 -1.47
N THR A 84 -7.73 -4.60 -0.23
CA THR A 84 -6.45 -3.92 0.10
C THR A 84 -5.25 -4.77 -0.29
N SER A 85 -5.40 -6.11 -0.31
CA SER A 85 -4.43 -7.04 -0.89
C SER A 85 -4.15 -6.83 -2.38
N MET A 86 -5.08 -6.25 -3.15
CA MET A 86 -4.87 -5.89 -4.56
C MET A 86 -4.26 -4.50 -4.70
N ALA A 87 -4.50 -3.61 -3.72
CA ALA A 87 -3.87 -2.29 -3.65
C ALA A 87 -2.37 -2.39 -3.30
N THR A 88 -2.02 -3.19 -2.29
CA THR A 88 -0.64 -3.37 -1.81
C THR A 88 0.40 -3.68 -2.91
N PRO A 89 0.19 -4.63 -3.84
CA PRO A 89 1.17 -4.95 -4.87
C PRO A 89 1.43 -3.80 -5.87
N HIS A 90 0.48 -2.87 -6.06
CA HIS A 90 0.74 -1.67 -6.86
C HIS A 90 1.80 -0.77 -6.20
N VAL A 91 1.76 -0.62 -4.86
CA VAL A 91 2.76 0.16 -4.11
C VAL A 91 4.11 -0.54 -4.11
N ALA A 92 4.12 -1.87 -3.93
CA ALA A 92 5.35 -2.66 -4.01
C ALA A 92 5.99 -2.58 -5.41
N GLY A 93 5.17 -2.62 -6.48
CA GLY A 93 5.62 -2.42 -7.86
C GLY A 93 6.19 -1.02 -8.11
N LEU A 94 5.52 0.03 -7.62
CA LEU A 94 6.04 1.41 -7.70
C LEU A 94 7.39 1.53 -6.99
N ALA A 95 7.54 0.93 -5.80
CA ALA A 95 8.79 0.93 -5.08
C ALA A 95 9.92 0.24 -5.87
N ALA A 96 9.64 -0.95 -6.42
CA ALA A 96 10.60 -1.68 -7.25
C ALA A 96 11.02 -0.87 -8.50
N TYR A 97 10.06 -0.17 -9.13
CA TYR A 97 10.33 0.74 -10.24
C TYR A 97 11.26 1.89 -9.83
N LEU A 98 10.99 2.55 -8.70
CA LEU A 98 11.82 3.64 -8.19
C LEU A 98 13.25 3.16 -7.86
N ILE A 99 13.38 1.99 -7.24
CA ILE A 99 14.69 1.37 -6.96
C ILE A 99 15.44 1.08 -8.27
N SER A 100 14.76 0.54 -9.28
CA SER A 100 15.37 0.23 -10.58
C SER A 100 15.83 1.49 -11.31
N LYS A 101 15.08 2.59 -11.21
CA LYS A 101 15.37 3.83 -11.92
C LYS A 101 16.43 4.68 -11.21
N GLU A 102 16.40 4.71 -9.88
CA GLU A 102 17.10 5.74 -9.09
C GLU A 102 18.11 5.15 -8.08
N GLY A 103 18.24 3.83 -8.05
CA GLY A 103 19.07 3.11 -7.09
C GLY A 103 18.33 2.81 -5.79
N ASN A 104 18.85 1.84 -5.04
CA ASN A 104 18.27 1.45 -3.76
C ASN A 104 18.56 2.53 -2.70
N VAL A 105 17.56 2.83 -1.88
CA VAL A 105 17.64 3.78 -0.77
C VAL A 105 17.12 3.14 0.51
N SER A 106 17.25 3.82 1.64
CA SER A 106 16.67 3.30 2.89
C SER A 106 15.14 3.18 2.79
N PRO A 107 14.51 2.23 3.51
CA PRO A 107 13.05 2.09 3.52
C PRO A 107 12.32 3.40 3.84
N ALA A 108 12.79 4.16 4.82
CA ALA A 108 12.21 5.46 5.20
C ALA A 108 12.32 6.52 4.08
N ALA A 109 13.44 6.54 3.35
CA ALA A 109 13.60 7.43 2.20
C ALA A 109 12.69 7.02 1.04
N LEU A 110 12.52 5.73 0.80
CA LEU A 110 11.63 5.20 -0.23
C LEU A 110 10.16 5.48 0.09
N GLU A 111 9.76 5.29 1.35
CA GLU A 111 8.43 5.65 1.85
C GLU A 111 8.14 7.14 1.63
N THR A 112 9.06 8.00 2.07
CA THR A 112 8.94 9.45 1.90
C THR A 112 8.78 9.81 0.43
N LYS A 113 9.54 9.16 -0.45
CA LYS A 113 9.47 9.37 -1.90
C LYS A 113 8.12 8.94 -2.49
N ILE A 114 7.63 7.76 -2.15
CA ILE A 114 6.31 7.26 -2.59
C ILE A 114 5.21 8.21 -2.12
N LYS A 115 5.25 8.64 -0.85
CA LYS A 115 4.32 9.63 -0.30
C LYS A 115 4.43 10.96 -1.05
N ASN A 116 5.61 11.46 -1.38
CA ASN A 116 5.76 12.73 -2.10
C ASN A 116 5.28 12.67 -3.55
N LEU A 117 5.44 11.54 -4.23
CA LEU A 117 4.99 11.36 -5.61
C LEU A 117 3.47 11.17 -5.75
N SER A 118 2.79 10.73 -4.68
CA SER A 118 1.35 10.50 -4.67
C SER A 118 0.54 11.76 -5.03
N THR A 119 -0.57 11.56 -5.72
CA THR A 119 -1.58 12.59 -5.95
C THR A 119 -2.30 12.89 -4.64
N LYS A 120 -2.21 14.14 -4.19
CA LYS A 120 -2.79 14.59 -2.92
C LYS A 120 -4.25 14.93 -3.08
N ASN A 121 -5.06 14.53 -2.11
CA ASN A 121 -6.47 14.91 -2.00
C ASN A 121 -7.34 14.52 -3.22
N ALA A 122 -6.92 13.50 -3.98
CA ALA A 122 -7.67 13.02 -5.13
C ALA A 122 -8.88 12.17 -4.70
N LEU A 123 -8.78 11.45 -3.58
CA LEU A 123 -9.80 10.48 -3.22
C LEU A 123 -10.98 11.10 -2.48
N THR A 124 -12.18 10.65 -2.83
CA THR A 124 -13.42 10.90 -2.10
C THR A 124 -13.70 9.78 -1.08
N GLY A 125 -14.55 10.06 -0.09
CA GLY A 125 -14.96 9.06 0.91
C GLY A 125 -13.88 8.64 1.91
N ILE A 126 -12.82 9.45 2.05
CA ILE A 126 -11.74 9.25 3.01
C ILE A 126 -12.17 9.76 4.40
N PRO A 127 -12.25 8.90 5.43
CA PRO A 127 -12.59 9.34 6.78
C PRO A 127 -11.53 10.29 7.37
N SER A 128 -11.98 11.24 8.19
CA SER A 128 -11.09 12.19 8.88
C SER A 128 -9.96 11.48 9.62
N GLY A 129 -8.77 12.09 9.59
CA GLY A 129 -7.56 11.51 10.19
C GLY A 129 -6.91 10.41 9.35
N THR A 130 -7.38 10.14 8.14
CA THR A 130 -6.75 9.21 7.18
C THR A 130 -6.02 10.01 6.10
N ALA A 131 -4.80 9.60 5.74
CA ALA A 131 -4.05 10.27 4.67
C ALA A 131 -4.77 10.16 3.32
N ASN A 132 -4.85 11.25 2.55
CA ASN A 132 -5.42 11.24 1.20
C ASN A 132 -4.30 11.33 0.14
N ASN A 133 -3.60 10.21 0.01
CA ASN A 133 -2.43 10.06 -0.86
C ASN A 133 -2.68 8.91 -1.83
N LEU A 134 -3.05 9.18 -3.08
CA LEU A 134 -3.20 8.14 -4.11
C LEU A 134 -1.88 7.95 -4.87
N ILE A 135 -1.33 6.74 -4.87
CA ILE A 135 -0.07 6.50 -5.60
C ILE A 135 -0.24 6.70 -7.11
N ARG A 136 0.84 7.13 -7.77
CA ARG A 136 0.93 7.20 -9.23
C ARG A 136 2.34 6.86 -9.70
N LEU A 137 2.43 6.35 -10.92
CA LEU A 137 3.66 6.42 -11.70
C LEU A 137 3.71 7.84 -12.29
N THR A 138 4.88 8.47 -12.24
CA THR A 138 5.14 9.91 -12.47
C THR A 138 4.36 10.58 -13.59
#